data_AF-A0A382YTE0-F1
#
_entry.id   AF-A0A382YTE0-F1
#
_cell.length_a   1.000
_cell.length_b   1.000
_cell.length_c   1.000
_cell.angle_alpha   90.00
_cell.angle_beta   90.00
_cell.angle_gamma   90.00
#
_symmetry.space_group_name_H-M   'P 1'
#
loop_
_entity.id
_entity.type
_entity.pdbx_description
1 polymer ?
#
loop_
_entity_poly.entity_id
_entity_poly.type
_entity_poly.pdbx_seq_one_letter_code
_entity_poly.pdbx_strand_id
1 'polypeptide(L)'
;LYPLLCVLFLIYWSCEEEQDTTPPTVSIQSPITNQSINEIVTIVVETNDNEGISKVEFYIDDSLFFTDTESPYQYDWNTTTLEDGSYTIIVRSYDTTENTTDSEPVVLTIDNSLLIPTPSELYPITYSDGFQISWSQNNDDDFVSYKLYESLSEDMSNQTLVYETDNRTDTIYFVTNIGYYQIVVENEWGLLSTSNIEIGDYYVELWEEYYSVFNTTELNLSNSGLTGEIPPEIGNLTNLTGLWLGSNQLTGSIPPEIGYL
;
A
#
# COMPACT_ATOMS: atom_id res chain seq x y z
N LEU A 1 102.68 5.48 29.60
CA LEU A 1 102.78 4.47 28.52
C LEU A 1 101.46 3.69 28.47
N TYR A 2 100.65 3.92 27.41
CA TYR A 2 99.50 3.15 26.85
C TYR A 2 98.36 2.62 27.77
N PRO A 3 97.14 2.28 27.26
CA PRO A 3 96.35 2.80 26.13
C PRO A 3 94.81 2.80 26.36
N LEU A 4 94.04 3.07 25.30
CA LEU A 4 92.65 2.66 25.01
C LEU A 4 91.51 3.14 25.93
N LEU A 5 90.63 4.00 25.37
CA LEU A 5 89.20 3.79 25.53
C LEU A 5 88.53 3.84 24.16
N CYS A 6 88.02 2.67 23.76
CA CYS A 6 87.28 2.44 22.52
C CYS A 6 86.05 3.35 22.43
N VAL A 7 85.87 3.94 21.26
CA VAL A 7 84.59 4.46 20.82
C VAL A 7 83.71 3.25 20.52
N LEU A 8 82.76 2.94 21.39
CA LEU A 8 81.71 1.97 21.10
C LEU A 8 80.55 2.73 20.44
N PHE A 9 80.55 2.76 19.10
CA PHE A 9 79.39 3.18 18.32
C PHE A 9 78.34 2.07 18.43
N LEU A 10 77.40 2.20 19.36
CA LEU A 10 76.18 1.40 19.36
C LEU A 10 75.30 1.94 18.24
N ILE A 11 75.37 1.30 17.07
CA ILE A 11 74.36 1.44 16.03
C ILE A 11 73.09 0.83 16.62
N TYR A 12 72.20 1.68 17.12
CA TYR A 12 70.80 1.33 17.29
C TYR A 12 70.25 1.09 15.90
N TRP A 13 70.21 -0.18 15.49
CA TRP A 13 69.36 -0.58 14.38
C TRP A 13 67.93 -0.54 14.93
N SER A 14 67.32 0.63 14.83
CA SER A 14 65.86 0.74 14.90
C SER A 14 65.33 -0.08 13.73
N CYS A 15 64.71 -1.22 14.03
CA CYS A 15 63.87 -1.92 13.07
C CYS A 15 62.61 -1.06 12.96
N GLU A 16 62.61 -0.15 11.99
CA GLU A 16 61.41 0.59 11.60
C GLU A 16 60.58 -0.43 10.80
N GLU A 17 59.59 -1.06 11.44
CA GLU A 17 58.55 -1.78 10.70
C GLU A 17 57.83 -0.74 9.85
N GLU A 18 57.95 -0.85 8.53
CA GLU A 18 57.23 0.04 7.63
C GLU A 18 55.73 -0.20 7.85
N GLN A 19 55.07 0.80 8.42
CA GLN A 19 53.62 0.77 8.58
C GLN A 19 52.98 0.69 7.19
N ASP A 20 52.03 -0.23 7.01
CA ASP A 20 51.32 -0.33 5.74
C ASP A 20 50.54 0.95 5.44
N THR A 21 50.69 1.44 4.22
CA THR A 21 50.04 2.63 3.70
C THR A 21 49.20 2.34 2.45
N THR A 22 49.12 1.07 2.05
CA THR A 22 48.37 0.62 0.89
C THR A 22 46.90 0.46 1.28
N PRO A 23 45.96 1.18 0.66
CA PRO A 23 44.54 0.98 0.94
C PRO A 23 44.01 -0.33 0.33
N PRO A 24 42.97 -0.92 0.94
CA PRO A 24 42.32 -2.11 0.41
C PRO A 24 41.63 -1.82 -0.94
N THR A 25 41.49 -2.82 -1.79
CA THR A 25 40.59 -2.77 -2.96
C THR A 25 39.21 -3.28 -2.57
N VAL A 26 38.13 -2.67 -3.05
CA VAL A 26 36.76 -3.12 -2.73
C VAL A 26 35.80 -2.92 -3.92
N SER A 27 34.88 -3.86 -4.09
CA SER A 27 33.82 -3.80 -5.10
C SER A 27 32.57 -4.56 -4.66
N ILE A 28 31.40 -4.06 -5.06
CA ILE A 28 30.12 -4.75 -4.88
C ILE A 28 29.90 -5.67 -6.09
N GLN A 29 29.78 -6.97 -5.84
CA GLN A 29 29.58 -8.00 -6.86
C GLN A 29 28.10 -8.19 -7.20
N SER A 30 27.25 -8.00 -6.19
CA SER A 30 25.80 -8.02 -6.28
C SER A 30 25.26 -7.09 -5.20
N PRO A 31 24.18 -6.34 -5.44
CA PRO A 31 23.48 -6.17 -6.73
C PRO A 31 24.25 -5.28 -7.71
N ILE A 32 23.79 -5.18 -8.96
CA ILE A 32 24.37 -4.29 -9.99
C ILE A 32 23.53 -3.02 -10.15
N THR A 33 24.16 -1.94 -10.60
CA THR A 33 23.51 -0.62 -10.72
C THR A 33 22.35 -0.62 -11.73
N ASN A 34 21.34 0.21 -11.47
CA ASN A 34 20.09 0.38 -12.22
C ASN A 34 19.17 -0.86 -12.30
N GLN A 35 19.25 -1.75 -11.32
CA GLN A 35 18.23 -2.80 -11.15
C GLN A 35 17.00 -2.26 -10.43
N SER A 36 15.83 -2.78 -10.83
CA SER A 36 14.59 -2.66 -10.08
C SER A 36 14.45 -3.88 -9.18
N ILE A 37 14.22 -3.67 -7.88
CA ILE A 37 14.19 -4.72 -6.85
C ILE A 37 12.93 -4.55 -6.00
N ASN A 38 12.29 -5.67 -5.68
CA ASN A 38 11.11 -5.76 -4.83
C ASN A 38 11.14 -7.00 -3.91
N GLU A 39 12.35 -7.45 -3.57
CA GLU A 39 12.60 -8.68 -2.78
C GLU A 39 13.78 -8.50 -1.83
N ILE A 40 14.12 -9.54 -1.06
CA ILE A 40 15.36 -9.54 -0.27
C ILE A 40 16.55 -9.65 -1.22
N VAL A 41 17.47 -8.69 -1.19
CA VAL A 41 18.69 -8.69 -2.00
C VAL A 41 19.92 -8.94 -1.14
N THR A 42 20.75 -9.92 -1.52
CA THR A 42 22.05 -10.12 -0.88
C THR A 42 23.09 -9.20 -1.50
N ILE A 43 23.63 -8.29 -0.70
CA ILE A 43 24.79 -7.47 -1.04
C ILE A 43 26.03 -8.33 -0.84
N VAL A 44 26.76 -8.60 -1.92
CA VAL A 44 27.99 -9.43 -1.90
C VAL A 44 29.17 -8.54 -2.21
N VAL A 45 30.19 -8.56 -1.34
CA VAL A 45 31.36 -7.70 -1.45
C VAL A 45 32.62 -8.51 -1.73
N GLU A 46 33.40 -8.06 -2.70
CA GLU A 46 34.76 -8.56 -2.93
C GLU A 46 35.76 -7.47 -2.53
N THR A 47 36.66 -7.81 -1.60
CA THR A 47 37.70 -6.92 -1.10
C THR A 47 39.01 -7.70 -0.93
N ASN A 48 40.14 -7.01 -1.15
CA ASN A 48 41.47 -7.58 -1.01
C ASN A 48 42.48 -6.51 -0.62
N ASP A 49 43.42 -6.87 0.24
CA ASP A 49 44.52 -6.04 0.72
C ASP A 49 45.79 -6.90 0.92
N ASN A 50 46.98 -6.29 1.02
CA ASN A 50 48.24 -7.01 1.23
C ASN A 50 48.48 -7.46 2.67
N GLU A 51 47.94 -6.76 3.67
CA GLU A 51 48.04 -7.15 5.09
C GLU A 51 46.72 -7.76 5.62
N GLY A 52 45.61 -7.50 4.93
CA GLY A 52 44.33 -8.15 5.15
C GLY A 52 43.21 -7.19 5.54
N ILE A 53 41.99 -7.70 5.60
CA ILE A 53 40.79 -6.88 5.84
C ILE A 53 40.35 -7.02 7.30
N SER A 54 40.12 -5.88 7.95
CA SER A 54 39.62 -5.76 9.31
C SER A 54 38.09 -5.84 9.36
N LYS A 55 37.41 -5.06 8.50
CA LYS A 55 35.95 -5.00 8.41
C LYS A 55 35.47 -4.37 7.10
N VAL A 56 34.21 -4.61 6.77
CA VAL A 56 33.48 -3.95 5.70
C VAL A 56 32.23 -3.28 6.28
N GLU A 57 32.06 -2.00 6.02
CA GLU A 57 30.89 -1.23 6.41
C GLU A 57 29.97 -0.99 5.22
N PHE A 58 28.67 -1.21 5.40
CA PHE A 58 27.63 -1.05 4.39
C PHE A 58 26.85 0.24 4.66
N TYR A 59 26.79 1.12 3.68
CA TYR A 59 26.10 2.39 3.73
C TYR A 59 24.95 2.40 2.73
N ILE A 60 23.78 2.85 3.17
CA ILE A 60 22.59 3.08 2.34
C ILE A 60 22.24 4.57 2.46
N ASP A 61 22.22 5.28 1.33
CA ASP A 61 21.97 6.73 1.26
C ASP A 61 22.81 7.52 2.29
N ASP A 62 24.12 7.32 2.23
CA ASP A 62 25.14 7.93 3.11
C ASP A 62 25.05 7.56 4.60
N SER A 63 24.11 6.69 4.99
CA SER A 63 23.93 6.26 6.37
C SER A 63 24.52 4.87 6.60
N LEU A 64 25.37 4.73 7.64
CA LEU A 64 25.91 3.44 8.04
C LEU A 64 24.75 2.52 8.46
N PHE A 65 24.62 1.40 7.76
CA PHE A 65 23.54 0.44 7.93
C PHE A 65 24.01 -0.82 8.65
N PHE A 66 25.16 -1.37 8.25
CA PHE A 66 25.69 -2.62 8.79
C PHE A 66 27.22 -2.64 8.77
N THR A 67 27.83 -3.46 9.64
CA THR A 67 29.27 -3.73 9.66
C THR A 67 29.50 -5.23 9.71
N ASP A 68 30.24 -5.74 8.73
CA ASP A 68 30.67 -7.13 8.67
C ASP A 68 32.16 -7.24 8.99
N THR A 69 32.50 -8.17 9.89
CA THR A 69 33.88 -8.42 10.33
C THR A 69 34.39 -9.79 9.90
N GLU A 70 33.56 -10.60 9.21
CA GLU A 70 33.91 -11.98 8.85
C GLU A 70 33.74 -12.20 7.35
N SER A 71 34.75 -12.82 6.72
CA SER A 71 34.68 -13.17 5.30
C SER A 71 33.96 -14.51 5.10
N PRO A 72 33.10 -14.69 4.08
CA PRO A 72 32.80 -13.75 2.99
C PRO A 72 31.89 -12.59 3.44
N TYR A 73 32.22 -11.37 3.00
CA TYR A 73 31.50 -10.16 3.39
C TYR A 73 30.19 -10.03 2.63
N GLN A 74 29.07 -10.15 3.33
CA GLN A 74 27.75 -10.11 2.71
C GLN A 74 26.65 -9.67 3.67
N TYR A 75 25.56 -9.14 3.10
CA TYR A 75 24.40 -8.74 3.88
C TYR A 75 23.08 -8.95 3.12
N ASP A 76 22.12 -9.63 3.74
CA ASP A 76 20.76 -9.80 3.21
C ASP A 76 19.92 -8.57 3.54
N TRP A 77 19.72 -7.70 2.55
CA TRP A 77 18.96 -6.46 2.69
C TRP A 77 17.51 -6.67 2.28
N ASN A 78 16.60 -6.56 3.24
CA ASN A 78 15.17 -6.66 3.00
C ASN A 78 14.62 -5.32 2.45
N THR A 79 14.35 -5.24 1.14
CA THR A 79 13.83 -4.02 0.50
C THR A 79 12.31 -3.97 0.44
N THR A 80 11.61 -5.05 0.79
CA THR A 80 10.14 -5.19 0.64
C THR A 80 9.33 -4.23 1.52
N THR A 81 9.96 -3.64 2.54
CA THR A 81 9.33 -2.70 3.47
C THR A 81 9.77 -1.25 3.27
N LEU A 82 10.62 -0.99 2.26
CA LEU A 82 11.11 0.35 1.96
C LEU A 82 10.12 1.08 1.05
N GLU A 83 10.15 2.42 1.12
CA GLU A 83 9.40 3.26 0.18
C GLU A 83 9.96 3.09 -1.23
N ASP A 84 9.09 3.19 -2.24
CA ASP A 84 9.52 3.14 -3.63
C ASP A 84 10.40 4.34 -3.96
N GLY A 85 11.55 4.08 -4.58
CA GLY A 85 12.52 5.14 -4.80
C GLY A 85 13.90 4.66 -5.19
N SER A 86 14.80 5.62 -5.37
CA SER A 86 16.21 5.34 -5.67
C SER A 86 17.00 5.25 -4.37
N TYR A 87 17.74 4.16 -4.20
CA TYR A 87 18.64 3.95 -3.07
C TYR A 87 20.06 3.76 -3.56
N THR A 88 21.04 4.29 -2.83
CA THR A 88 22.45 4.18 -3.16
C THR A 88 23.17 3.35 -2.11
N ILE A 89 23.82 2.26 -2.56
CA ILE A 89 24.69 1.41 -1.75
C ILE A 89 26.14 1.82 -1.97
N ILE A 90 26.86 2.08 -0.88
CA ILE A 90 28.31 2.21 -0.85
C ILE A 90 28.84 1.27 0.21
N VAL A 91 29.93 0.56 -0.06
CA VAL A 91 30.64 -0.22 0.96
C VAL A 91 32.03 0.37 1.18
N ARG A 92 32.46 0.45 2.44
CA ARG A 92 33.80 0.88 2.84
C ARG A 92 34.55 -0.29 3.42
N SER A 93 35.69 -0.63 2.83
CA SER A 93 36.59 -1.64 3.38
C SER A 93 37.66 -0.99 4.24
N TYR A 94 37.99 -1.62 5.37
CA TYR A 94 39.06 -1.23 6.28
C TYR A 94 40.11 -2.34 6.32
N ASP A 95 41.37 -2.01 6.12
CA ASP A 95 42.47 -2.95 6.37
C ASP A 95 42.80 -3.05 7.88
N THR A 96 43.78 -3.90 8.25
CA THR A 96 44.22 -4.06 9.64
C THR A 96 45.01 -2.88 10.21
N THR A 97 45.39 -1.92 9.36
CA THR A 97 46.15 -0.71 9.69
C THR A 97 45.33 0.58 9.59
N GLU A 98 44.00 0.45 9.43
CA GLU A 98 43.01 1.52 9.28
C GLU A 98 43.07 2.31 7.96
N ASN A 99 43.78 1.87 6.92
CA ASN A 99 43.56 2.44 5.59
C ASN A 99 42.19 1.99 5.07
N THR A 100 41.56 2.85 4.27
CA THR A 100 40.19 2.66 3.81
C THR A 100 40.03 2.92 2.33
N THR A 101 39.05 2.26 1.73
CA THR A 101 38.59 2.55 0.37
C THR A 101 37.09 2.32 0.29
N ASP A 102 36.41 3.22 -0.43
CA ASP A 102 34.99 3.13 -0.73
C ASP A 102 34.81 2.47 -2.10
N SER A 103 33.76 1.67 -2.25
CA SER A 103 33.37 1.12 -3.54
C SER A 103 32.80 2.21 -4.46
N GLU A 104 32.75 1.92 -5.76
CA GLU A 104 31.84 2.64 -6.65
C GLU A 104 30.38 2.48 -6.15
N PRO A 105 29.53 3.51 -6.28
CA PRO A 105 28.15 3.47 -5.81
C PRO A 105 27.31 2.52 -6.68
N VAL A 106 26.52 1.66 -6.03
CA VAL A 106 25.49 0.86 -6.69
C VAL A 106 24.15 1.54 -6.43
N VAL A 107 23.53 2.07 -7.48
CA VAL A 107 22.22 2.72 -7.41
C VAL A 107 21.16 1.73 -7.80
N LEU A 108 20.12 1.58 -6.99
CA LEU A 108 18.99 0.69 -7.22
C LEU A 108 17.70 1.47 -7.23
N THR A 109 16.70 0.95 -7.92
CA THR A 109 15.32 1.40 -7.81
C THR A 109 14.53 0.36 -7.04
N ILE A 110 14.04 0.71 -5.85
CA ILE A 110 13.09 -0.12 -5.14
C ILE A 110 11.70 0.20 -5.68
N ASP A 111 10.99 -0.84 -6.14
CA ASP A 111 9.66 -0.74 -6.71
C ASP A 111 8.77 -1.87 -6.15
N ASN A 112 8.25 -1.65 -4.95
CA ASN A 112 7.32 -2.53 -4.28
C ASN A 112 5.87 -2.31 -4.77
N SER A 113 5.62 -1.42 -5.74
CA SER A 113 4.26 -1.15 -6.25
C SER A 113 3.59 -2.38 -6.86
N LEU A 114 4.38 -3.31 -7.40
CA LEU A 114 3.91 -4.60 -7.94
C LEU A 114 3.54 -5.62 -6.85
N LEU A 115 3.87 -5.35 -5.59
CA LEU A 115 3.46 -6.19 -4.45
C LEU A 115 2.13 -5.73 -3.85
N ILE A 116 1.65 -4.53 -4.18
CA ILE A 116 0.37 -4.04 -3.69
C ILE A 116 -0.73 -4.63 -4.59
N PRO A 117 -1.75 -5.30 -4.03
CA PRO A 117 -2.83 -5.83 -4.85
C PRO A 117 -3.53 -4.70 -5.61
N THR A 118 -3.93 -4.94 -6.85
CA THR A 118 -4.70 -4.02 -7.68
C THR A 118 -6.04 -3.67 -6.97
N PRO A 119 -6.32 -2.38 -6.70
CA PRO A 119 -7.60 -1.98 -6.12
C PRO A 119 -8.76 -2.39 -7.03
N SER A 120 -9.88 -2.83 -6.45
CA SER A 120 -11.08 -3.17 -7.24
C SER A 120 -11.88 -1.92 -7.57
N GLU A 121 -12.22 -1.76 -8.85
CA GLU A 121 -13.08 -0.67 -9.29
C GLU A 121 -14.49 -0.85 -8.70
N LEU A 122 -14.97 0.20 -8.03
CA LEU A 122 -16.33 0.27 -7.49
C LEU A 122 -17.25 0.95 -8.50
N TYR A 123 -18.37 0.31 -8.81
CA TYR A 123 -19.41 0.90 -9.63
C TYR A 123 -20.66 1.19 -8.78
N PRO A 124 -21.10 2.45 -8.69
CA PRO A 124 -22.41 2.77 -8.13
C PRO A 124 -23.50 2.24 -9.06
N ILE A 125 -24.47 1.48 -8.55
CA ILE A 125 -25.61 1.01 -9.35
C ILE A 125 -26.96 1.45 -8.76
N THR A 126 -27.85 1.70 -9.72
CA THR A 126 -29.07 2.48 -9.84
C THR A 126 -30.37 1.90 -9.26
N TYR A 127 -31.32 2.82 -9.10
CA TYR A 127 -32.64 2.81 -8.42
C TYR A 127 -33.75 1.91 -8.97
N SER A 128 -33.54 0.60 -9.08
CA SER A 128 -34.71 -0.31 -9.31
C SER A 128 -34.74 -1.52 -8.39
N ASP A 129 -33.57 -2.06 -8.01
CA ASP A 129 -33.46 -3.24 -7.15
C ASP A 129 -32.73 -2.93 -5.81
N GLY A 130 -32.87 -1.69 -5.32
CA GLY A 130 -32.22 -1.19 -4.10
C GLY A 130 -30.80 -0.64 -4.32
N PHE A 131 -30.20 -0.09 -3.25
CA PHE A 131 -28.83 0.44 -3.27
C PHE A 131 -27.84 -0.72 -3.29
N GLN A 132 -26.95 -0.73 -4.28
CA GLN A 132 -25.99 -1.81 -4.48
C GLN A 132 -24.59 -1.24 -4.72
N ILE A 133 -23.60 -1.89 -4.13
CA ILE A 133 -22.18 -1.70 -4.43
C ILE A 133 -21.76 -2.91 -5.25
N SER A 134 -21.17 -2.67 -6.42
CA SER A 134 -20.59 -3.74 -7.22
C SER A 134 -19.12 -3.49 -7.45
N TRP A 135 -18.36 -4.58 -7.50
CA TRP A 135 -16.95 -4.54 -7.85
C TRP A 135 -16.58 -5.71 -8.74
N SER A 136 -15.62 -5.45 -9.63
CA SER A 136 -15.06 -6.45 -10.52
C SER A 136 -14.10 -7.38 -9.78
N GLN A 137 -13.96 -8.60 -10.28
CA GLN A 137 -12.93 -9.51 -9.81
C GLN A 137 -11.53 -8.88 -9.97
N ASN A 138 -10.68 -9.14 -8.99
CA ASN A 138 -9.28 -8.80 -8.98
C ASN A 138 -8.56 -9.84 -9.85
N ASN A 139 -7.58 -9.38 -10.65
CA ASN A 139 -6.90 -10.22 -11.62
C ASN A 139 -5.46 -10.55 -11.20
N ASP A 140 -5.08 -10.23 -9.97
CA ASP A 140 -3.77 -10.55 -9.44
C ASP A 140 -3.72 -12.04 -9.07
N ASP A 141 -2.61 -12.68 -9.40
CA ASP A 141 -2.40 -14.11 -9.17
C ASP A 141 -2.19 -14.45 -7.69
N ASP A 142 -1.79 -13.46 -6.89
CA ASP A 142 -1.54 -13.51 -5.45
C ASP A 142 -2.74 -13.04 -4.60
N PHE A 143 -3.93 -12.84 -5.20
CA PHE A 143 -5.15 -12.47 -4.48
C PHE A 143 -5.50 -13.47 -3.37
N VAL A 144 -5.85 -12.95 -2.20
CA VAL A 144 -6.30 -13.75 -1.04
C VAL A 144 -7.76 -13.47 -0.69
N SER A 145 -8.14 -12.20 -0.48
CA SER A 145 -9.49 -11.90 -0.02
C SER A 145 -9.97 -10.49 -0.33
N TYR A 146 -11.30 -10.36 -0.27
CA TYR A 146 -12.00 -9.09 -0.19
C TYR A 146 -12.60 -8.90 1.21
N LYS A 147 -12.48 -7.68 1.73
CA LYS A 147 -13.19 -7.21 2.93
C LYS A 147 -13.87 -5.89 2.62
N LEU A 148 -15.18 -5.81 2.81
CA LEU A 148 -15.94 -4.56 2.68
C LEU A 148 -16.26 -4.01 4.07
N TYR A 149 -15.93 -2.76 4.28
CA TYR A 149 -16.22 -2.02 5.49
C TYR A 149 -17.23 -0.92 5.23
N GLU A 150 -18.13 -0.69 6.19
CA GLU A 150 -19.03 0.47 6.22
C GLU A 150 -18.61 1.44 7.33
N SER A 151 -18.86 2.74 7.15
CA SER A 151 -18.46 3.81 8.05
C SER A 151 -19.45 4.97 7.98
N LEU A 152 -19.62 5.68 9.09
CA LEU A 152 -20.36 6.95 9.15
C LEU A 152 -19.44 8.15 8.89
N SER A 153 -18.14 7.94 8.82
CA SER A 153 -17.11 8.96 8.59
C SER A 153 -16.35 8.71 7.29
N GLU A 154 -16.07 9.78 6.55
CA GLU A 154 -15.33 9.74 5.29
C GLU A 154 -13.91 9.16 5.46
N ASP A 155 -13.30 9.38 6.62
CA ASP A 155 -11.96 8.91 6.96
C ASP A 155 -11.90 7.42 7.36
N MET A 156 -13.03 6.70 7.31
CA MET A 156 -13.16 5.29 7.74
C MET A 156 -12.74 5.02 9.20
N SER A 157 -12.62 6.05 10.05
CA SER A 157 -12.15 5.90 11.43
C SER A 157 -13.10 5.09 12.33
N ASN A 158 -14.37 4.97 11.97
CA ASN A 158 -15.40 4.22 12.70
C ASN A 158 -15.91 3.00 11.92
N GLN A 159 -15.05 2.43 11.07
CA GLN A 159 -15.43 1.36 10.17
C GLN A 159 -15.89 0.07 10.88
N THR A 160 -16.85 -0.61 10.25
CA THR A 160 -17.35 -1.93 10.65
C THR A 160 -17.29 -2.87 9.45
N LEU A 161 -16.77 -4.09 9.64
CA LEU A 161 -16.74 -5.11 8.59
C LEU A 161 -18.16 -5.61 8.31
N VAL A 162 -18.59 -5.54 7.05
CA VAL A 162 -19.95 -5.95 6.63
C VAL A 162 -19.96 -7.10 5.64
N TYR A 163 -18.85 -7.35 4.95
CA TYR A 163 -18.74 -8.45 4.00
C TYR A 163 -17.28 -8.92 3.89
N GLU A 164 -17.09 -10.24 3.74
CA GLU A 164 -15.78 -10.85 3.53
C GLU A 164 -15.93 -12.09 2.63
N THR A 165 -15.00 -12.28 1.70
CA THR A 165 -14.94 -13.46 0.82
C THR A 165 -13.52 -13.68 0.30
N ASP A 166 -13.16 -14.93 0.07
CA ASP A 166 -11.96 -15.37 -0.66
C ASP A 166 -12.27 -15.76 -2.11
N ASN A 167 -13.54 -15.72 -2.52
CA ASN A 167 -13.92 -15.94 -3.92
C ASN A 167 -13.53 -14.74 -4.80
N ARG A 168 -12.63 -14.99 -5.74
CA ARG A 168 -12.18 -14.03 -6.76
C ARG A 168 -13.16 -13.96 -7.94
N THR A 169 -14.32 -13.35 -7.72
CA THR A 169 -15.38 -13.19 -8.72
C THR A 169 -16.03 -11.81 -8.65
N ASP A 170 -16.62 -11.34 -9.75
CA ASP A 170 -17.47 -10.15 -9.74
C ASP A 170 -18.55 -10.29 -8.66
N THR A 171 -18.70 -9.27 -7.82
CA THR A 171 -19.54 -9.35 -6.63
C THR A 171 -20.44 -8.13 -6.53
N ILE A 172 -21.67 -8.38 -6.06
CA ILE A 172 -22.68 -7.36 -5.77
C ILE A 172 -23.02 -7.47 -4.28
N TYR A 173 -22.96 -6.34 -3.59
CA TYR A 173 -23.37 -6.19 -2.20
C TYR A 173 -24.58 -5.26 -2.10
N PHE A 174 -25.63 -5.71 -1.42
CA PHE A 174 -26.83 -4.92 -1.17
C PHE A 174 -26.63 -4.06 0.08
N VAL A 175 -26.75 -2.75 -0.09
CA VAL A 175 -26.48 -1.76 0.94
C VAL A 175 -27.66 -1.67 1.91
N THR A 176 -27.36 -1.74 3.21
CA THR A 176 -28.36 -1.65 4.29
C THR A 176 -28.31 -0.33 5.04
N ASN A 177 -27.29 0.51 4.83
CA ASN A 177 -27.12 1.81 5.47
C ASN A 177 -26.55 2.82 4.47
N ILE A 178 -26.99 4.08 4.54
CA ILE A 178 -26.28 5.18 3.87
C ILE A 178 -24.97 5.47 4.64
N GLY A 179 -23.92 5.85 3.93
CA GLY A 179 -22.61 6.11 4.53
C GLY A 179 -21.46 5.88 3.57
N TYR A 180 -20.27 5.76 4.14
CA TYR A 180 -19.03 5.52 3.41
C TYR A 180 -18.71 4.03 3.43
N TYR A 181 -18.27 3.51 2.29
CA TYR A 181 -17.87 2.13 2.14
C TYR A 181 -16.45 2.05 1.60
N GLN A 182 -15.68 1.11 2.11
CA GLN A 182 -14.32 0.81 1.66
C GLN A 182 -14.19 -0.67 1.39
N ILE A 183 -13.87 -1.04 0.16
CA ILE A 183 -13.39 -2.39 -0.14
C ILE A 183 -11.88 -2.44 0.06
N VAL A 184 -11.43 -3.50 0.69
CA VAL A 184 -10.02 -3.83 0.93
C VAL A 184 -9.72 -5.14 0.21
N VAL A 185 -8.67 -5.14 -0.59
CA VAL A 185 -8.11 -6.34 -1.23
C VAL A 185 -6.85 -6.73 -0.49
N GLU A 186 -6.70 -8.01 -0.17
CA GLU A 186 -5.53 -8.59 0.49
C GLU A 186 -4.87 -9.62 -0.43
N ASN A 187 -3.54 -9.70 -0.40
CA ASN A 187 -2.76 -10.71 -1.11
C ASN A 187 -2.01 -11.68 -0.18
N GLU A 188 -1.28 -12.65 -0.75
CA GLU A 188 -0.56 -13.71 -0.02
C GLU A 188 0.53 -13.19 0.94
N TRP A 189 0.98 -11.96 0.73
CA TRP A 189 1.96 -11.29 1.59
C TRP A 189 1.33 -10.40 2.67
N GLY A 190 0.00 -10.32 2.73
CA GLY A 190 -0.73 -9.48 3.69
C GLY A 190 -0.69 -7.99 3.35
N LEU A 191 -0.29 -7.62 2.13
CA LEU A 191 -0.38 -6.25 1.63
C LEU A 191 -1.82 -5.95 1.22
N LEU A 192 -2.20 -4.69 1.39
CA LEU A 192 -3.58 -4.25 1.26
C LEU A 192 -3.69 -3.12 0.24
N SER A 193 -4.76 -3.16 -0.55
CA SER A 193 -5.20 -2.02 -1.34
C SER A 193 -6.65 -1.71 -1.08
N THR A 194 -7.06 -0.47 -1.31
CA THR A 194 -8.39 0.01 -0.94
C THR A 194 -9.07 0.79 -2.04
N SER A 195 -10.41 0.76 -2.04
CA SER A 195 -11.24 1.61 -2.89
C SER A 195 -12.48 2.05 -2.11
N ASN A 196 -12.83 3.33 -2.25
CA ASN A 196 -13.86 3.97 -1.43
C ASN A 196 -15.05 4.40 -2.29
N ILE A 197 -16.26 4.35 -1.72
CA ILE A 197 -17.49 4.87 -2.31
C ILE A 197 -18.38 5.46 -1.23
N GLU A 198 -19.03 6.59 -1.51
CA GLU A 198 -20.06 7.18 -0.66
C GLU A 198 -21.44 6.80 -1.21
N ILE A 199 -22.29 6.27 -0.33
CA ILE A 199 -23.70 6.01 -0.61
C ILE A 199 -24.53 7.02 0.18
N GLY A 200 -24.99 8.06 -0.53
CA GLY A 200 -25.87 9.09 0.02
C GLY A 200 -27.35 8.72 -0.06
N ASP A 201 -28.16 9.43 0.72
CA ASP A 201 -29.62 9.40 0.57
C ASP A 201 -30.06 10.33 -0.57
N TYR A 202 -31.05 9.89 -1.32
CA TYR A 202 -31.64 10.61 -2.43
C TYR A 202 -33.09 10.91 -2.13
N TYR A 203 -33.58 12.04 -2.63
CA TYR A 203 -34.96 12.46 -2.41
C TYR A 203 -35.73 12.47 -3.73
N VAL A 204 -36.95 11.97 -3.67
CA VAL A 204 -37.94 12.04 -4.75
C VAL A 204 -38.93 13.13 -4.41
N GLU A 205 -39.18 14.03 -5.35
CA GLU A 205 -40.25 15.03 -5.24
C GLU A 205 -41.57 14.41 -5.70
N LEU A 206 -42.55 14.31 -4.81
CA LEU A 206 -43.91 13.87 -5.11
C LEU A 206 -44.90 14.92 -4.60
N TRP A 207 -45.69 15.50 -5.49
CA TRP A 207 -46.66 16.56 -5.16
C TRP A 207 -46.05 17.70 -4.32
N GLU A 208 -44.91 18.24 -4.76
CA GLU A 208 -44.15 19.34 -4.11
C GLU A 208 -43.55 18.99 -2.74
N GLU A 209 -43.59 17.72 -2.33
CA GLU A 209 -42.97 17.22 -1.08
C GLU A 209 -41.82 16.26 -1.40
N TYR A 210 -40.80 16.24 -0.54
CA TYR A 210 -39.59 15.45 -0.75
C TYR A 210 -39.57 14.21 0.14
N TYR A 211 -39.41 13.04 -0.47
CA TYR A 211 -39.39 11.75 0.21
C TYR A 211 -38.04 11.07 0.03
N SER A 212 -37.42 10.63 1.12
CA SER A 212 -36.18 9.86 1.10
C SER A 212 -36.41 8.52 0.40
N VAL A 213 -35.62 8.22 -0.63
CA VAL A 213 -35.63 6.93 -1.34
C VAL A 213 -35.24 5.80 -0.39
N PHE A 214 -34.27 6.07 0.48
CA PHE A 214 -33.74 5.07 1.39
C PHE A 214 -34.68 4.80 2.56
N ASN A 215 -35.21 5.85 3.20
CA ASN A 215 -35.92 5.75 4.47
C ASN A 215 -37.45 5.61 4.33
N THR A 216 -38.04 5.96 3.19
CA THR A 216 -39.50 5.91 3.03
C THR A 216 -39.97 4.49 2.77
N THR A 217 -40.50 3.84 3.82
CA THR A 217 -41.03 2.47 3.77
C THR A 217 -42.56 2.41 3.76
N GLU A 218 -43.22 3.48 4.20
CA GLU A 218 -44.68 3.64 4.16
C GLU A 218 -45.03 5.07 3.78
N LEU A 219 -46.00 5.23 2.88
CA LEU A 219 -46.49 6.52 2.40
C LEU A 219 -48.01 6.54 2.41
N ASN A 220 -48.59 7.18 3.43
CA ASN A 220 -50.03 7.38 3.54
C ASN A 220 -50.39 8.83 3.24
N LEU A 221 -50.95 9.06 2.06
CA LEU A 221 -51.45 10.35 1.59
C LEU A 221 -52.98 10.31 1.38
N SER A 222 -53.68 9.45 2.12
CA SER A 222 -55.14 9.33 1.98
C SER A 222 -55.85 10.56 2.52
N ASN A 223 -56.83 11.08 1.77
CA ASN A 223 -57.53 12.33 2.08
C ASN A 223 -56.63 13.58 2.12
N SER A 224 -55.49 13.59 1.42
CA SER A 224 -54.57 14.73 1.38
C SER A 224 -54.96 15.81 0.35
N GLY A 225 -56.08 15.64 -0.35
CA GLY A 225 -56.54 16.62 -1.34
C GLY A 225 -55.64 16.67 -2.59
N LEU A 226 -54.87 15.62 -2.85
CA LEU A 226 -53.99 15.54 -4.01
C LEU A 226 -54.80 15.62 -5.30
N THR A 227 -54.29 16.37 -6.27
CA THR A 227 -54.88 16.56 -7.60
C THR A 227 -53.83 16.25 -8.67
N GLY A 228 -54.24 16.14 -9.94
CA GLY A 228 -53.34 15.79 -11.03
C GLY A 228 -53.04 14.29 -11.09
N GLU A 229 -52.02 13.92 -11.86
CA GLU A 229 -51.65 12.51 -12.05
C GLU A 229 -50.75 12.00 -10.91
N ILE A 230 -50.59 10.68 -10.81
CA ILE A 230 -49.58 10.09 -9.92
C ILE A 230 -48.22 10.26 -10.60
N PRO A 231 -47.25 10.95 -9.98
CA PRO A 231 -45.91 11.11 -10.56
C PRO A 231 -45.27 9.74 -10.79
N PRO A 232 -44.75 9.43 -11.99
CA PRO A 232 -44.06 8.16 -12.26
C PRO A 232 -42.82 7.97 -11.37
N GLU A 233 -42.23 9.06 -10.87
CA GLU A 233 -41.12 9.06 -9.92
C GLU A 233 -41.44 8.33 -8.61
N ILE A 234 -42.73 8.06 -8.31
CA ILE A 234 -43.11 7.22 -7.16
C ILE A 234 -42.47 5.84 -7.21
N GLY A 235 -42.17 5.31 -8.41
CA GLY A 235 -41.47 4.04 -8.59
C GLY A 235 -40.01 4.06 -8.12
N ASN A 236 -39.42 5.24 -7.87
CA ASN A 236 -38.07 5.35 -7.32
C ASN A 236 -38.02 5.05 -5.82
N LEU A 237 -39.16 5.02 -5.11
CA LEU A 237 -39.20 4.68 -3.68
C LEU A 237 -39.11 3.16 -3.49
N THR A 238 -38.01 2.53 -3.91
CA THR A 238 -37.86 1.06 -3.98
C THR A 238 -37.96 0.33 -2.63
N ASN A 239 -37.87 1.06 -1.51
CA ASN A 239 -38.06 0.51 -0.16
C ASN A 239 -39.52 0.62 0.35
N LEU A 240 -40.42 1.19 -0.45
CA LEU A 240 -41.81 1.45 -0.07
C LEU A 240 -42.65 0.17 -0.06
N THR A 241 -43.07 -0.26 1.12
CA THR A 241 -43.89 -1.46 1.33
C THR A 241 -45.39 -1.16 1.43
N GLY A 242 -45.76 0.11 1.67
CA GLY A 242 -47.13 0.55 1.84
C GLY A 242 -47.41 1.88 1.16
N LEU A 243 -48.38 1.91 0.24
CA LEU A 243 -48.82 3.11 -0.46
C LEU A 243 -50.34 3.28 -0.34
N TRP A 244 -50.79 4.36 0.29
CA TRP A 244 -52.21 4.69 0.41
C TRP A 244 -52.51 6.06 -0.17
N LEU A 245 -53.17 6.08 -1.34
CA LEU A 245 -53.57 7.30 -2.05
C LEU A 245 -55.11 7.50 -2.06
N GLY A 246 -55.83 6.78 -1.20
CA GLY A 246 -57.29 6.75 -1.20
C GLY A 246 -57.92 8.12 -0.89
N SER A 247 -59.14 8.34 -1.37
CA SER A 247 -59.91 9.56 -1.09
C SER A 247 -59.21 10.87 -1.50
N ASN A 248 -58.48 10.85 -2.62
CA ASN A 248 -57.92 12.04 -3.26
C ASN A 248 -58.68 12.39 -4.55
N GLN A 249 -58.27 13.48 -5.21
CA GLN A 249 -58.80 13.95 -6.50
C GLN A 249 -57.81 13.68 -7.64
N LEU A 250 -57.08 12.56 -7.54
CA LEU A 250 -56.10 12.14 -8.55
C LEU A 250 -56.81 11.79 -9.87
N THR A 251 -56.15 12.14 -10.97
CA THR A 251 -56.59 11.93 -12.36
C THR A 251 -55.52 11.14 -13.13
N GLY A 252 -55.76 10.85 -14.41
CA GLY A 252 -54.79 10.13 -15.25
C GLY A 252 -54.78 8.61 -15.01
N SER A 253 -53.79 7.94 -15.61
CA SER A 253 -53.58 6.49 -15.46
C SER A 253 -52.64 6.19 -14.30
N ILE A 254 -52.71 4.97 -13.78
CA ILE A 254 -51.70 4.45 -12.85
C ILE A 254 -50.37 4.32 -13.61
N PRO A 255 -49.28 4.98 -13.19
CA PRO A 255 -47.99 4.88 -13.85
C PRO A 255 -47.46 3.44 -13.75
N PRO A 256 -46.93 2.86 -14.84
CA PRO A 256 -46.36 1.51 -14.83
C PRO A 256 -45.17 1.37 -13.85
N GLU A 257 -44.49 2.46 -13.52
CA GLU A 257 -43.38 2.54 -12.57
C GLU A 257 -43.75 2.08 -11.16
N ILE A 258 -45.05 2.10 -10.80
CA ILE A 258 -45.53 1.47 -9.55
C ILE A 258 -45.20 -0.03 -9.49
N GLY A 259 -44.98 -0.68 -10.63
CA GLY A 259 -44.56 -2.09 -10.68
C GLY A 259 -43.14 -2.35 -10.17
N TYR A 260 -42.35 -1.32 -9.87
CA TYR A 260 -41.02 -1.43 -9.25
C TYR A 260 -41.04 -1.41 -7.72
N LEU A 261 -42.21 -1.25 -7.10
CA LEU A 261 -42.42 -1.20 -5.65
C LEU A 261 -42.74 -2.58 -5.05
#